data_AF-A0A945BKD3-F1
#
_entry.id   AF-A0A945BKD3-F1
#
_cell.length_a   1.000
_cell.length_b   1.000
_cell.length_c   1.000
_cell.angle_alpha   90.00
_cell.angle_beta   90.00
_cell.angle_gamma   90.00
#
_symmetry.space_group_name_H-M   'P 1'
#
loop_
_entity.id
_entity.type
_entity.pdbx_description
1 polymer ?
#
loop_
_entity_poly.entity_id
_entity_poly.type
_entity_poly.pdbx_seq_one_letter_code
_entity_poly.pdbx_strand_id
1 'polypeptide(L)'
;LLIVDQIGKNISGTGMDTNTIGRGVHGYNLMPGDALAKPFIWRIFVRGLTPETHGNAIGIGLAEATTKRLVAEVDAAALRTNVLTSRAVQCAKLPMDFATDAEAIRAMLASLPDSDPAKARVVHIRDTLSLGMLDVSAALAAKVASHPALESLGQAEPMKFGADGNLSLLNLD
;
A
#
# COMPACT_ATOMS: atom_id res chain seq x y z
N LEU A 1 -4.08 -7.75 2.08
CA LEU A 1 -3.09 -6.70 2.38
C LEU A 1 -2.49 -6.23 1.07
N LEU A 2 -2.44 -4.92 0.82
CA LEU A 2 -1.66 -4.33 -0.25
C LEU A 2 -0.43 -3.65 0.37
N ILE A 3 0.75 -4.03 -0.09
CA ILE A 3 2.03 -3.39 0.27
C ILE A 3 2.42 -2.49 -0.90
N VAL A 4 2.74 -1.23 -0.60
CA VAL A 4 3.11 -0.21 -1.59
C VAL A 4 4.47 0.37 -1.20
N ASP A 5 5.45 0.25 -2.09
CA ASP A 5 6.81 0.72 -1.80
C ASP A 5 6.89 2.23 -1.66
N GLN A 6 6.22 2.94 -2.56
CA GLN A 6 6.32 4.38 -2.64
C GLN A 6 5.01 5.03 -3.08
N ILE A 7 4.76 6.21 -2.54
CA ILE A 7 3.65 7.09 -2.95
C ILE A 7 4.20 8.46 -3.33
N GLY A 8 3.49 9.17 -4.20
CA GLY A 8 3.89 10.51 -4.58
C GLY A 8 3.01 11.11 -5.67
N LYS A 9 3.06 12.44 -5.79
CA LYS A 9 2.26 13.17 -6.79
C LYS A 9 2.61 12.83 -8.23
N ASN A 10 3.86 12.44 -8.47
CA ASN A 10 4.34 11.95 -9.75
C ASN A 10 3.76 10.58 -10.12
N ILE A 11 3.29 9.80 -9.15
CA ILE A 11 2.59 8.53 -9.37
C ILE A 11 1.10 8.79 -9.62
N SER A 12 0.48 9.55 -8.72
CA SER A 12 -0.92 10.00 -8.83
C SER A 12 -1.09 11.27 -8.03
N GLY A 13 -1.96 12.20 -8.44
CA GLY A 13 -2.17 13.48 -7.74
C GLY A 13 -2.50 13.34 -6.25
N THR A 14 -3.04 12.18 -5.86
CA THR A 14 -3.40 11.81 -4.48
C THR A 14 -2.37 10.91 -3.79
N GLY A 15 -1.16 10.79 -4.34
CA GLY A 15 -0.08 9.91 -3.86
C GLY A 15 -0.19 8.47 -4.35
N MET A 16 -1.41 7.92 -4.31
CA MET A 16 -1.79 6.64 -4.90
C MET A 16 -3.05 6.82 -5.74
N ASP A 17 -3.16 6.10 -6.84
CA ASP A 17 -4.36 6.09 -7.68
C ASP A 17 -5.55 5.48 -6.93
N THR A 18 -6.59 6.28 -6.73
CA THR A 18 -7.76 5.93 -5.93
C THR A 18 -8.60 4.81 -6.53
N ASN A 19 -8.56 4.63 -7.86
CA ASN A 19 -9.25 3.55 -8.54
C ASN A 19 -8.52 2.22 -8.33
N THR A 20 -7.19 2.24 -8.37
CA THR A 20 -6.31 1.09 -8.14
C THR A 20 -6.44 0.57 -6.71
N ILE A 21 -6.49 1.46 -5.72
CA ILE A 21 -6.59 1.06 -4.30
C ILE A 21 -8.04 0.93 -3.79
N GLY A 22 -9.03 1.36 -4.58
CA GLY A 22 -10.45 1.31 -4.22
C GLY A 22 -10.83 2.20 -3.02
N ARG A 23 -10.17 3.37 -2.85
CA ARG A 23 -10.40 4.27 -1.71
C ARG A 23 -10.61 5.71 -2.16
N GLY A 24 -11.63 6.38 -1.59
CA GLY A 24 -11.91 7.78 -1.86
C GLY A 24 -11.12 8.73 -0.96
N VAL A 25 -10.73 9.89 -1.50
CA VAL A 25 -10.02 10.95 -0.75
C VAL A 25 -10.84 11.61 0.35
N HIS A 26 -12.16 11.39 0.35
CA HIS A 26 -13.09 11.88 1.37
C HIS A 26 -13.50 10.80 2.37
N GLY A 27 -12.93 9.59 2.24
CA GLY A 27 -13.21 8.45 3.10
C GLY A 27 -13.36 7.15 2.31
N TYR A 28 -13.31 6.05 3.05
CA TYR A 28 -13.50 4.70 2.52
C TYR A 28 -14.16 3.83 3.60
N ASN A 29 -14.84 2.76 3.19
CA ASN A 29 -15.52 1.82 4.08
C ASN A 29 -14.83 0.45 3.99
N LEU A 30 -14.52 -0.15 5.13
CA LEU A 30 -13.92 -1.48 5.23
C LEU A 30 -14.94 -2.57 5.57
N MET A 31 -16.23 -2.28 5.41
CA MET A 31 -17.31 -3.26 5.50
C MET A 31 -17.57 -3.85 4.10
N PRO A 32 -17.32 -5.15 3.87
CA PRO A 32 -17.42 -5.76 2.55
C PRO A 32 -18.79 -5.59 1.86
N GLY A 33 -19.89 -5.51 2.64
CA GLY A 33 -21.24 -5.31 2.12
C GLY A 33 -21.51 -3.90 1.57
N ASP A 34 -20.76 -2.91 2.04
CA ASP A 34 -20.90 -1.50 1.67
C ASP A 34 -19.79 -1.04 0.71
N ALA A 35 -18.92 -1.96 0.29
CA ALA A 35 -17.81 -1.65 -0.59
C ALA A 35 -18.32 -1.30 -2.00
N LEU A 36 -18.52 -0.01 -2.25
CA LEU A 36 -19.00 0.52 -3.53
C LEU A 36 -17.98 0.35 -4.68
N ALA A 37 -16.69 0.16 -4.36
CA ALA A 37 -15.62 0.06 -5.34
C ALA A 37 -14.85 -1.26 -5.21
N LYS A 38 -14.51 -1.86 -6.37
CA LYS A 38 -13.51 -2.91 -6.49
C LYS A 38 -12.21 -2.29 -7.05
N PRO A 39 -11.02 -2.75 -6.62
CA PRO A 39 -10.80 -3.86 -5.68
C PRO A 39 -11.11 -3.49 -4.22
N PHE A 40 -11.57 -4.47 -3.43
CA PHE A 40 -11.70 -4.30 -1.99
C PHE A 40 -10.41 -4.72 -1.29
N ILE A 41 -9.79 -3.77 -0.58
CA ILE A 41 -8.50 -3.95 0.08
C ILE A 41 -8.65 -3.66 1.57
N TRP A 42 -8.62 -4.74 2.38
CA TRP A 42 -8.74 -4.66 3.83
C TRP A 42 -7.72 -3.72 4.47
N ARG A 43 -6.44 -3.86 4.08
CA ARG A 43 -5.32 -3.13 4.65
C ARG A 43 -4.35 -2.70 3.57
N ILE A 44 -3.91 -1.45 3.64
CA ILE A 44 -2.82 -0.90 2.83
C ILE A 44 -1.67 -0.53 3.78
N PHE A 45 -0.46 -0.95 3.40
CA PHE A 45 0.79 -0.58 4.05
C PHE A 45 1.65 0.20 3.05
N VAL A 46 2.01 1.44 3.40
CA VAL A 46 2.88 2.30 2.57
C VAL A 46 4.26 2.43 3.20
N ARG A 47 5.30 2.11 2.43
CA ARG A 47 6.67 1.95 2.92
C ARG A 47 7.54 3.20 2.82
N GLY A 48 7.28 4.08 1.85
CA GLY A 48 8.09 5.27 1.59
C GLY A 48 7.42 6.31 0.68
N LEU A 49 8.15 7.40 0.44
CA LEU A 49 7.78 8.47 -0.49
C LEU A 49 8.71 8.45 -1.70
N THR A 50 8.23 8.93 -2.83
CA THR A 50 9.12 9.27 -3.94
C THR A 50 9.92 10.55 -3.63
N PRO A 51 11.15 10.72 -4.15
CA PRO A 51 11.93 11.94 -3.95
C PRO A 51 11.19 13.21 -4.41
N GLU A 52 10.38 13.12 -5.45
CA GLU A 52 9.61 14.23 -6.03
C GLU A 52 8.49 14.74 -5.11
N THR A 53 8.17 14.02 -4.04
CA THR A 53 7.22 14.51 -3.03
C THR A 53 7.73 15.73 -2.28
N HIS A 54 9.07 15.86 -2.14
CA HIS A 54 9.70 16.81 -1.24
C HIS A 54 9.07 16.78 0.18
N GLY A 55 8.75 15.56 0.66
CA GLY A 55 8.11 15.34 1.97
C GLY A 55 6.59 15.52 1.98
N ASN A 56 5.95 15.94 0.88
CA ASN A 56 4.49 16.02 0.80
C ASN A 56 3.85 14.64 0.64
N ALA A 57 3.57 14.00 1.77
CA ALA A 57 2.97 12.66 1.85
C ALA A 57 1.46 12.62 1.58
N ILE A 58 0.96 13.38 0.59
CA ILE A 58 -0.46 13.35 0.24
C ILE A 58 -0.90 11.92 -0.09
N GLY A 59 -1.98 11.47 0.55
CA GLY A 59 -2.51 10.12 0.36
C GLY A 59 -2.03 9.11 1.39
N ILE A 60 -1.06 9.45 2.25
CA ILE A 60 -0.62 8.57 3.34
C ILE A 60 -1.79 8.16 4.25
N GLY A 61 -2.75 9.07 4.48
CA GLY A 61 -3.94 8.80 5.28
C GLY A 61 -4.95 7.84 4.66
N LEU A 62 -4.69 7.36 3.44
CA LEU A 62 -5.44 6.28 2.81
C LEU A 62 -4.82 4.91 3.11
N ALA A 63 -3.81 4.81 3.96
CA ALA A 63 -3.22 3.56 4.42
C ALA A 63 -3.53 3.29 5.91
N GLU A 64 -3.45 2.01 6.32
CA GLU A 64 -3.58 1.61 7.73
C GLU A 64 -2.24 1.57 8.45
N ALA A 65 -1.16 1.29 7.71
CA ALA A 65 0.18 1.21 8.26
C ALA A 65 1.18 1.99 7.43
N THR A 66 2.22 2.46 8.10
CA THR A 66 3.42 3.02 7.51
C THR A 66 4.64 2.71 8.39
N THR A 67 5.77 3.34 8.11
CA THR A 67 7.02 3.16 8.83
C THR A 67 7.46 4.45 9.52
N LYS A 68 8.22 4.33 10.61
CA LYS A 68 8.85 5.46 11.29
C LYS A 68 9.73 6.29 10.38
N ARG A 69 10.43 5.63 9.45
CA ARG A 69 11.27 6.30 8.44
C ARG A 69 10.43 7.20 7.52
N LEU A 70 9.29 6.71 7.02
CA LEU A 70 8.41 7.51 6.18
C LEU A 70 7.86 8.70 6.98
N VAL A 71 7.35 8.46 8.20
CA VAL A 71 6.82 9.55 9.05
C VAL A 71 7.88 10.64 9.29
N ALA A 72 9.15 10.27 9.48
CA ALA A 72 10.24 11.22 9.65
C ALA A 72 10.54 12.08 8.40
N GLU A 73 10.20 11.59 7.21
CA GLU A 73 10.36 12.32 5.94
C GLU A 73 9.19 13.29 5.63
N VAL A 74 8.09 13.21 6.39
CA VAL A 74 6.89 14.02 6.11
C VAL A 74 7.12 15.50 6.44
N ASP A 75 7.02 16.35 5.41
CA ASP A 75 6.82 17.79 5.60
C ASP A 75 5.34 18.05 5.94
N ALA A 76 5.08 18.19 7.23
CA ALA A 76 3.75 18.44 7.74
C ALA A 76 3.14 19.76 7.27
N ALA A 77 3.95 20.79 6.97
CA ALA A 77 3.44 22.07 6.46
C ALA A 77 2.99 21.93 5.00
N ALA A 78 3.81 21.30 4.16
CA ALA A 78 3.47 21.02 2.77
C ALA A 78 2.25 20.09 2.66
N LEU A 79 2.18 19.05 3.50
CA LEU A 79 1.04 18.15 3.57
C LEU A 79 -0.25 18.90 3.96
N ARG A 80 -0.21 19.69 5.04
CA ARG A 80 -1.38 20.46 5.53
C ARG A 80 -1.90 21.44 4.49
N THR A 81 -1.02 22.24 3.90
CA THR A 81 -1.39 23.20 2.84
C THR A 81 -2.12 22.47 1.71
N ASN A 82 -1.55 21.36 1.25
CA ASN A 82 -2.09 20.60 0.14
C ASN A 82 -3.46 19.98 0.43
N VAL A 83 -3.66 19.34 1.59
CA VAL A 83 -4.97 18.74 1.91
C VAL A 83 -6.06 19.79 2.14
N LEU A 84 -5.69 20.99 2.60
CA LEU A 84 -6.63 22.10 2.75
C LEU A 84 -7.05 22.66 1.38
N THR A 85 -6.10 22.93 0.49
CA THR A 85 -6.40 23.47 -0.85
C THR A 85 -7.15 22.47 -1.73
N SER A 86 -6.83 21.18 -1.61
CA SER A 86 -7.53 20.10 -2.34
C SER A 86 -8.82 19.63 -1.66
N ARG A 87 -9.12 20.11 -0.45
CA ARG A 87 -10.26 19.68 0.40
C ARG A 87 -10.24 18.17 0.74
N ALA A 88 -9.09 17.52 0.62
CA ALA A 88 -8.87 16.10 0.87
C ALA A 88 -8.29 15.84 2.28
N VAL A 89 -8.92 16.39 3.32
CA VAL A 89 -8.38 16.37 4.70
C VAL A 89 -8.12 14.97 5.26
N GLN A 90 -8.84 13.95 4.78
CA GLN A 90 -8.64 12.55 5.19
C GLN A 90 -7.26 12.03 4.77
N CYS A 91 -6.70 12.53 3.67
CA CYS A 91 -5.41 12.11 3.12
C CYS A 91 -4.20 12.52 3.98
N ALA A 92 -4.39 13.40 4.97
CA ALA A 92 -3.33 13.83 5.92
C ALA A 92 -3.30 13.02 7.22
N LYS A 93 -4.23 12.09 7.44
CA LYS A 93 -4.20 11.23 8.63
C LYS A 93 -2.88 10.44 8.65
N LEU A 94 -2.24 10.38 9.82
CA LEU A 94 -1.07 9.53 9.99
C LEU A 94 -1.54 8.10 10.30
N PRO A 95 -1.11 7.08 9.53
CA PRO A 95 -1.34 5.68 9.84
C PRO A 95 -0.53 5.22 11.06
N MET A 96 -0.76 4.00 11.53
CA MET A 96 0.12 3.37 12.52
C MET A 96 1.53 3.22 11.93
N ASP A 97 2.55 3.72 12.62
CA ASP A 97 3.94 3.62 12.22
C ASP A 97 4.68 2.49 12.93
N PHE A 98 5.48 1.74 12.18
CA PHE A 98 6.27 0.61 12.67
C PHE A 98 7.76 0.84 12.43
N ALA A 99 8.63 0.15 13.19
CA ALA A 99 10.07 0.29 13.02
C ALA A 99 10.57 -0.42 11.74
N THR A 100 9.94 -1.54 11.38
CA THR A 100 10.35 -2.37 10.23
C THR A 100 9.15 -2.81 9.38
N ASP A 101 9.40 -3.17 8.13
CA ASP A 101 8.35 -3.71 7.25
C ASP A 101 7.79 -5.03 7.80
N ALA A 102 8.64 -5.88 8.38
CA ALA A 102 8.22 -7.14 9.00
C ALA A 102 7.24 -6.94 10.16
N GLU A 103 7.41 -5.90 10.98
CA GLU A 103 6.46 -5.54 12.04
C GLU A 103 5.13 -5.05 11.46
N ALA A 104 5.18 -4.12 10.50
CA ALA A 104 3.98 -3.59 9.85
C ALA A 104 3.15 -4.70 9.20
N ILE A 105 3.80 -5.58 8.42
CA ILE A 105 3.14 -6.68 7.72
C ILE A 105 2.52 -7.66 8.71
N ARG A 106 3.24 -8.05 9.78
CA ARG A 106 2.69 -8.93 10.83
C ARG A 106 1.46 -8.32 11.49
N ALA A 107 1.52 -7.04 11.86
CA ALA A 107 0.39 -6.34 12.46
C ALA A 107 -0.81 -6.25 11.50
N MET A 108 -0.57 -5.94 10.22
CA MET A 108 -1.64 -5.84 9.23
C MET A 108 -2.29 -7.19 8.93
N LEU A 109 -1.52 -8.26 8.84
CA LEU A 109 -2.05 -9.62 8.68
C LEU A 109 -2.85 -10.06 9.91
N ALA A 110 -2.35 -9.81 11.12
CA ALA A 110 -3.06 -10.13 12.37
C ALA A 110 -4.38 -9.36 12.53
N SER A 111 -4.53 -8.21 11.86
CA SER A 111 -5.75 -7.41 11.88
C SER A 111 -6.83 -7.84 10.87
N LEU A 112 -6.55 -8.86 10.05
CA LEU A 112 -7.51 -9.38 9.06
C LEU A 112 -8.58 -10.26 9.74
N PRO A 113 -9.81 -10.35 9.19
CA PRO A 113 -10.87 -11.15 9.80
C PRO A 113 -10.60 -12.66 9.81
N ASP A 114 -9.87 -13.16 8.82
CA ASP A 114 -9.43 -14.55 8.76
C ASP A 114 -7.98 -14.62 9.26
N SER A 115 -7.76 -15.39 10.31
CA SER A 115 -6.45 -15.54 10.95
C SER A 115 -5.57 -16.58 10.26
N ASP A 116 -6.09 -17.35 9.30
CA ASP A 116 -5.32 -18.33 8.54
C ASP A 116 -4.35 -17.64 7.55
N PRO A 117 -3.02 -17.69 7.79
CA PRO A 117 -2.06 -17.04 6.93
C PRO A 117 -2.05 -17.61 5.50
N ALA A 118 -2.43 -18.87 5.30
CA ALA A 118 -2.46 -19.51 3.98
C ALA A 118 -3.54 -18.93 3.07
N LYS A 119 -4.60 -18.33 3.64
CA LYS A 119 -5.66 -17.65 2.90
C LYS A 119 -5.40 -16.16 2.68
N ALA A 120 -4.38 -15.60 3.34
CA ALA A 120 -4.10 -14.19 3.26
C ALA A 120 -3.73 -13.80 1.82
N ARG A 121 -4.58 -13.00 1.18
CA ARG A 121 -4.33 -12.40 -0.13
C ARG A 121 -3.46 -11.16 0.07
N VAL A 122 -2.19 -11.30 -0.29
CA VAL A 122 -1.19 -10.23 -0.21
C VAL A 122 -0.74 -9.88 -1.61
N VAL A 123 -0.66 -8.59 -1.90
CA VAL A 123 -0.09 -8.04 -3.13
C VAL A 123 0.95 -7.02 -2.73
N HIS A 124 2.12 -7.05 -3.35
CA HIS A 124 3.18 -6.07 -3.16
C HIS A 124 3.49 -5.43 -4.51
N ILE A 125 3.30 -4.12 -4.57
CA ILE A 125 3.55 -3.28 -5.74
C ILE A 125 4.59 -2.23 -5.41
N ARG A 126 5.34 -1.79 -6.43
CA ARG A 126 6.18 -0.60 -6.30
C ARG A 126 5.32 0.63 -6.04
N ASP A 127 4.38 0.90 -6.96
CA ASP A 127 3.44 2.01 -6.90
C ASP A 127 2.22 1.75 -7.79
N THR A 128 1.21 2.61 -7.70
CA THR A 128 -0.04 2.45 -8.46
C THR A 128 0.05 2.86 -9.93
N LEU A 129 1.16 3.46 -10.36
CA LEU A 129 1.38 3.82 -11.76
C LEU A 129 2.04 2.65 -12.53
N SER A 130 2.92 1.92 -11.85
CA SER A 130 3.76 0.87 -12.43
C SER A 130 3.28 -0.53 -12.01
N LEU A 131 2.17 -0.99 -12.59
CA LEU A 131 1.53 -2.27 -12.25
C LEU A 131 1.93 -3.44 -13.17
N GLY A 132 2.95 -3.27 -14.01
CA GLY A 132 3.44 -4.33 -14.91
C GLY A 132 4.10 -5.49 -14.17
N MET A 133 4.68 -5.23 -13.00
CA MET A 133 5.29 -6.22 -12.12
C MET A 133 4.70 -6.08 -10.72
N LEU A 134 4.40 -7.20 -10.09
CA LEU A 134 3.86 -7.27 -8.75
C LEU A 134 4.11 -8.65 -8.14
N ASP A 135 4.37 -8.69 -6.84
CA ASP A 135 4.43 -9.92 -6.07
C ASP A 135 3.04 -10.23 -5.51
N VAL A 136 2.68 -11.51 -5.51
CA VAL A 136 1.42 -11.99 -4.93
C VAL A 136 1.62 -13.19 -4.04
N SER A 137 0.82 -13.30 -2.97
CA SER A 137 0.84 -14.48 -2.12
C SER A 137 0.31 -15.72 -2.85
N ALA A 138 0.72 -16.91 -2.37
CA ALA A 138 0.24 -18.20 -2.88
C ALA A 138 -1.29 -18.32 -2.91
N ALA A 139 -2.01 -17.63 -2.00
CA ALA A 139 -3.47 -17.55 -1.97
C ALA A 139 -4.09 -16.97 -3.26
N LEU A 140 -3.30 -16.27 -4.08
CA LEU A 140 -3.71 -15.70 -5.37
C LEU A 140 -3.26 -16.53 -6.57
N ALA A 141 -2.53 -17.62 -6.41
CA ALA A 141 -1.94 -18.40 -7.50
C ALA A 141 -2.97 -18.87 -8.54
N ALA A 142 -4.11 -19.41 -8.10
CA ALA A 142 -5.20 -19.82 -8.99
C ALA A 142 -5.78 -18.62 -9.78
N LYS A 143 -5.84 -17.43 -9.17
CA LYS A 143 -6.33 -16.22 -9.82
C LYS A 143 -5.37 -15.78 -10.93
N VAL A 144 -4.07 -15.79 -10.64
CA VAL A 144 -3.01 -15.52 -11.63
C VAL A 144 -3.12 -16.47 -12.81
N ALA A 145 -3.13 -17.79 -12.55
CA ALA A 145 -3.18 -18.81 -13.59
C ALA A 145 -4.42 -18.70 -14.51
N SER A 146 -5.54 -18.19 -13.98
CA SER A 146 -6.80 -18.03 -14.73
C SER A 146 -6.95 -16.71 -15.49
N HIS A 147 -6.07 -15.72 -15.25
CA HIS A 147 -6.28 -14.36 -15.75
C HIS A 147 -5.42 -14.08 -17.00
N PRO A 148 -6.02 -13.74 -18.16
CA PRO A 148 -5.29 -13.68 -19.43
C PRO A 148 -4.25 -12.55 -19.52
N ALA A 149 -4.37 -11.54 -18.66
CA ALA A 149 -3.42 -10.42 -18.59
C ALA A 149 -2.30 -10.62 -17.56
N LEU A 150 -2.23 -11.79 -16.90
CA LEU A 150 -1.20 -12.07 -15.90
C LEU A 150 -0.32 -13.22 -16.38
N GLU A 151 0.99 -13.04 -16.21
CA GLU A 151 2.00 -14.06 -16.46
C GLU A 151 2.74 -14.34 -15.14
N SER A 152 2.94 -15.61 -14.82
CA SER A 152 3.69 -16.02 -13.64
C SER A 152 5.17 -16.06 -13.97
N LEU A 153 5.97 -15.24 -13.28
CA LEU A 153 7.41 -15.13 -13.48
C LEU A 153 8.24 -16.03 -12.55
N GLY A 154 7.58 -16.76 -11.64
CA GLY A 154 8.26 -17.58 -10.65
C GLY A 154 7.29 -18.35 -9.75
N GLN A 155 7.86 -19.15 -8.85
CA GLN A 155 7.10 -19.90 -7.84
C GLN A 155 6.99 -19.09 -6.54
N ALA A 156 5.94 -19.36 -5.78
CA ALA A 156 5.77 -18.74 -4.47
C ALA A 156 6.88 -19.17 -3.50
N GLU A 157 7.56 -18.21 -2.91
CA GLU A 157 8.58 -18.40 -1.89
C GLU A 157 8.21 -17.67 -0.59
N PRO A 158 8.79 -18.08 0.57
CA PRO A 158 8.66 -17.30 1.79
C PRO A 158 9.15 -15.85 1.58
N MET A 159 8.40 -14.90 2.14
CA MET A 159 8.77 -13.48 2.12
C MET A 159 10.13 -13.28 2.82
N LYS A 160 11.08 -12.66 2.11
CA LYS A 160 12.45 -12.44 2.60
C LYS A 160 12.60 -11.01 3.11
N PHE A 161 13.19 -10.87 4.29
CA PHE A 161 13.51 -9.58 4.90
C PHE A 161 15.02 -9.46 5.03
N GLY A 162 15.54 -8.23 4.88
CA GLY A 162 16.92 -7.89 5.21
C GLY A 162 17.20 -8.02 6.70
N ALA A 163 18.47 -7.90 7.09
CA ALA A 163 18.89 -7.91 8.50
C ALA A 163 18.28 -6.76 9.32
N ASP A 164 17.86 -5.69 8.65
CA ASP A 164 17.15 -4.54 9.20
C ASP A 164 15.61 -4.77 9.32
N GLY A 165 15.12 -5.95 8.94
CA GLY A 165 13.70 -6.31 8.99
C GLY A 165 12.85 -5.71 7.86
N ASN A 166 13.48 -5.14 6.82
CA ASN A 166 12.77 -4.51 5.71
C ASN A 166 12.76 -5.38 4.46
N LEU A 167 11.76 -5.17 3.61
CA LEU A 167 11.71 -5.81 2.29
C LEU A 167 12.70 -5.13 1.33
N SER A 168 13.16 -5.84 0.32
CA SER A 168 13.74 -5.17 -0.86
C SER A 168 12.67 -4.36 -1.59
N LEU A 169 13.08 -3.37 -2.38
CA LEU A 169 12.17 -2.75 -3.34
C LEU A 169 11.81 -3.76 -4.43
N LEU A 170 10.59 -3.65 -4.95
CA LEU A 170 10.21 -4.42 -6.12
C LEU A 170 11.01 -3.91 -7.33
N ASN A 171 11.87 -4.75 -7.89
CA ASN A 171 12.61 -4.42 -9.11
C ASN A 171 11.64 -4.44 -10.30
N LEU A 172 11.60 -3.32 -11.02
CA LEU A 172 11.06 -3.27 -12.38
C LEU A 172 12.29 -3.36 -13.27
N ASP A 173 12.49 -4.48 -13.94
CA ASP A 173 13.62 -4.68 -14.86
C ASP A 173 13.79 -3.55 -15.88
#